data_AF-A0A7W0VR72-F1
#
_entry.id   AF-A0A7W0VR72-F1
#
_cell.length_a   1.000
_cell.length_b   1.000
_cell.length_c   1.000
_cell.angle_alpha   90.00
_cell.angle_beta   90.00
_cell.angle_gamma   90.00
#
_symmetry.space_group_name_H-M   'P 1'
#
loop_
_entity.id
_entity.type
_entity.pdbx_description
1 polymer ?
#
loop_
_entity_poly.entity_id
_entity_poly.type
_entity_poly.pdbx_seq_one_letter_code
_entity_poly.pdbx_strand_id
1 'polypeptide(L)'
;MSTERLIRQVLKESIRVKEALDPAAIARTAELMRDAVLAGKKVLLVGNGGSAADAQHIAAELVGRFVVERRPLAAIALTTDTSALTAIANDYGYEHVFSRQVDALGAEGDILIAITTSGTSKNVLAAVDVARKRGMKIIGLTGAKGAAFVASCDAGVAVPSTVTARVQECHIAIGHLLCEVVDESFAPSPEVVIGNGHAPAKELLLEQLVAWREAQRARKRQVVWTNGVFDVFHIGHLESLRAARAFGDVLVVGVNDDASVRSNKGPDRPIFPCAERVAILAALEIVDAILVFGDSTPERVLAAVKPDVHVKGADYANKAIPERSIVEAYGGRVELVPLVPGRSSTDALAKLRS
;
A
#
# COMPACT_ATOMS: atom_id res chain seq x y z
N MET A 1 -36.24 -12.98 -30.48
CA MET A 1 -34.78 -12.84 -30.25
C MET A 1 -34.39 -13.97 -29.30
N SER A 2 -33.34 -14.77 -29.57
CA SER A 2 -32.96 -15.86 -28.64
C SER A 2 -32.43 -15.28 -27.33
N THR A 3 -32.61 -15.99 -26.22
CA THR A 3 -32.09 -15.59 -24.89
C THR A 3 -30.59 -15.32 -24.94
N GLU A 4 -29.82 -16.18 -25.62
CA GLU A 4 -28.38 -16.00 -25.81
C GLU A 4 -28.04 -14.70 -26.57
N ARG A 5 -28.79 -14.38 -27.62
CA ARG A 5 -28.58 -13.15 -28.40
C ARG A 5 -28.83 -11.90 -27.54
N LEU A 6 -29.87 -11.92 -26.71
CA LEU A 6 -30.14 -10.84 -25.75
C LEU A 6 -28.99 -10.66 -24.76
N ILE A 7 -28.51 -11.76 -24.15
CA ILE A 7 -27.39 -11.73 -23.20
C ILE A 7 -26.13 -11.14 -23.86
N ARG A 8 -25.76 -11.62 -25.06
CA ARG A 8 -24.60 -11.09 -25.79
C ARG A 8 -24.74 -9.60 -26.10
N GLN A 9 -25.93 -9.13 -26.43
CA GLN A 9 -26.19 -7.71 -26.68
C GLN A 9 -26.00 -6.88 -25.40
N VAL A 10 -26.56 -7.34 -24.27
CA VAL A 10 -26.43 -6.67 -22.96
C VAL A 10 -24.97 -6.61 -22.51
N LEU A 11 -24.21 -7.69 -22.65
CA LEU A 11 -22.78 -7.72 -22.29
C LEU A 11 -21.96 -6.77 -23.16
N LYS A 12 -22.22 -6.72 -24.47
CA LYS A 12 -21.55 -5.77 -25.37
C LYS A 12 -21.86 -4.32 -25.01
N GLU A 13 -23.10 -4.02 -24.62
CA GLU A 13 -23.46 -2.69 -24.14
C GLU A 13 -22.74 -2.34 -22.83
N SER A 14 -22.69 -3.27 -21.87
CA SER A 14 -21.94 -3.09 -20.61
C SER A 14 -20.47 -2.78 -20.85
N ILE A 15 -19.81 -3.56 -21.72
CA ILE A 15 -18.40 -3.34 -22.11
C ILE A 15 -18.24 -1.94 -22.70
N ARG A 16 -19.06 -1.58 -23.69
CA ARG A 16 -18.98 -0.28 -24.36
C ARG A 16 -19.12 0.90 -23.40
N VAL A 17 -20.03 0.81 -22.42
CA VAL A 17 -20.22 1.89 -21.44
C VAL A 17 -19.02 1.98 -20.49
N LYS A 18 -18.43 0.85 -20.08
CA LYS A 18 -17.22 0.83 -19.24
C LYS A 18 -15.99 1.39 -19.96
N GLU A 19 -15.78 1.02 -21.23
CA GLU A 19 -14.69 1.56 -22.06
C GLU A 19 -14.81 3.07 -22.29
N ALA A 20 -16.02 3.63 -22.20
CA ALA A 20 -16.29 5.05 -22.38
C ALA A 20 -16.19 5.87 -21.08
N LEU A 21 -15.90 5.24 -19.93
CA LEU A 21 -15.66 5.97 -18.68
C LEU A 21 -14.43 6.87 -18.81
N ASP A 22 -14.48 8.07 -18.22
CA ASP A 22 -13.35 9.01 -18.19
C ASP A 22 -12.38 8.62 -17.05
N PRO A 23 -11.19 8.08 -17.37
CA PRO A 23 -10.23 7.67 -16.35
C PRO A 23 -9.69 8.86 -15.55
N ALA A 24 -9.59 10.05 -16.17
CA ALA A 24 -9.10 11.23 -15.50
C ALA A 24 -10.11 11.76 -14.47
N ALA A 25 -11.41 11.68 -14.76
CA ALA A 25 -12.45 11.99 -13.78
C ALA A 25 -12.45 11.00 -12.60
N ILE A 26 -12.27 9.70 -12.87
CA ILE A 26 -12.15 8.68 -11.83
C ILE A 26 -10.92 8.95 -10.95
N ALA A 27 -9.75 9.20 -11.56
CA ALA A 27 -8.51 9.49 -10.84
C ALA A 27 -8.66 10.71 -9.91
N ARG A 28 -9.16 11.85 -10.41
CA ARG A 28 -9.41 13.04 -9.57
C ARG A 28 -10.38 12.75 -8.41
N THR A 29 -11.38 11.91 -8.65
CA THR A 29 -12.36 11.53 -7.62
C THR A 29 -11.72 10.63 -6.55
N ALA A 30 -10.86 9.70 -6.97
CA ALA A 30 -10.13 8.79 -6.10
C ALA A 30 -9.11 9.55 -5.24
N GLU A 31 -8.35 10.46 -5.83
CA GLU A 31 -7.37 11.30 -5.16
C GLU A 31 -8.02 12.18 -4.08
N LEU A 32 -9.18 12.79 -4.38
CA LEU A 32 -9.94 13.55 -3.38
C LEU A 32 -10.35 12.69 -2.18
N MET A 33 -10.83 11.46 -2.43
CA MET A 33 -11.20 10.53 -1.37
C MET A 33 -9.98 10.09 -0.56
N ARG A 34 -8.89 9.72 -1.24
CA ARG A 34 -7.61 9.33 -0.65
C ARG A 34 -7.08 10.42 0.27
N ASP A 35 -6.99 11.65 -0.21
CA ASP A 35 -6.38 12.74 0.55
C ASP A 35 -7.19 13.05 1.81
N ALA A 36 -8.52 13.01 1.73
CA ALA A 36 -9.40 13.15 2.90
C ALA A 36 -9.19 12.02 3.91
N VAL A 37 -9.17 10.77 3.45
CA VAL A 37 -8.93 9.59 4.28
C VAL A 37 -7.56 9.62 4.96
N LEU A 38 -6.51 10.00 4.23
CA LEU A 38 -5.15 10.14 4.77
C LEU A 38 -5.07 11.26 5.82
N ALA A 39 -5.87 12.32 5.66
CA ALA A 39 -6.04 13.36 6.67
C ALA A 39 -6.93 12.93 7.86
N GLY A 40 -7.34 11.65 7.94
CA GLY A 40 -8.15 11.11 9.02
C GLY A 40 -9.64 11.48 8.96
N LYS A 41 -10.10 11.99 7.80
CA LYS A 41 -11.51 12.31 7.58
C LYS A 41 -12.31 11.06 7.23
N LYS A 42 -13.62 11.13 7.47
CA LYS A 42 -14.54 10.00 7.21
C LYS A 42 -15.30 10.16 5.90
N VAL A 43 -15.79 9.04 5.38
CA VAL A 43 -16.60 8.98 4.16
C VAL A 43 -18.02 8.58 4.52
N LEU A 44 -19.00 9.43 4.19
CA LEU A 44 -20.42 9.11 4.29
C LEU A 44 -20.95 8.78 2.89
N LEU A 45 -21.75 7.72 2.77
CA LEU A 45 -22.28 7.26 1.48
C LEU A 45 -23.81 7.22 1.50
N VAL A 46 -24.42 7.75 0.44
CA VAL A 46 -25.87 7.81 0.27
C VAL A 46 -26.27 7.36 -1.13
N GLY A 47 -27.44 6.73 -1.25
CA GLY A 47 -27.98 6.28 -2.52
C GLY A 47 -29.33 5.59 -2.34
N ASN A 48 -30.02 5.29 -3.44
CA ASN A 48 -31.33 4.62 -3.43
C ASN A 48 -31.30 3.31 -4.22
N GLY A 49 -32.03 2.29 -3.75
CA GLY A 49 -32.16 1.00 -4.47
C GLY A 49 -30.80 0.34 -4.70
N GLY A 50 -30.45 0.02 -5.95
CA GLY A 50 -29.12 -0.52 -6.28
C GLY A 50 -27.98 0.39 -5.84
N SER A 51 -28.16 1.72 -5.90
CA SER A 51 -27.16 2.67 -5.41
C SER A 51 -27.04 2.67 -3.87
N ALA A 52 -28.07 2.24 -3.13
CA ALA A 52 -27.94 2.00 -1.69
C ALA A 52 -27.13 0.73 -1.40
N ALA A 53 -27.24 -0.30 -2.26
CA ALA A 53 -26.40 -1.49 -2.18
C ALA A 53 -24.93 -1.15 -2.46
N ASP A 54 -24.66 -0.34 -3.50
CA ASP A 54 -23.31 0.15 -3.79
C ASP A 54 -22.76 0.99 -2.63
N ALA A 55 -23.58 1.85 -2.01
CA ALA A 55 -23.17 2.66 -0.87
C ALA A 55 -22.69 1.80 0.32
N GLN A 56 -23.45 0.77 0.70
CA GLN A 56 -23.03 -0.13 1.78
C GLN A 56 -21.86 -1.03 1.38
N HIS A 57 -21.75 -1.42 0.11
CA HIS A 57 -20.62 -2.21 -0.38
C HIS A 57 -19.32 -1.40 -0.26
N ILE A 58 -19.27 -0.20 -0.84
CA ILE A 58 -18.08 0.66 -0.78
C ILE A 58 -17.73 1.02 0.67
N ALA A 59 -18.73 1.29 1.53
CA ALA A 59 -18.48 1.50 2.96
C ALA A 59 -17.81 0.29 3.62
N ALA A 60 -18.28 -0.93 3.32
CA ALA A 60 -17.74 -2.16 3.88
C ALA A 60 -16.29 -2.42 3.42
N GLU A 61 -15.95 -2.15 2.16
CA GLU A 61 -14.59 -2.29 1.63
C GLU A 61 -13.60 -1.30 2.30
N LEU A 62 -14.07 -0.11 2.68
CA LEU A 62 -13.27 0.87 3.43
C LEU A 62 -13.09 0.47 4.90
N VAL A 63 -14.17 0.06 5.58
CA VAL A 63 -14.15 -0.32 7.00
C VAL A 63 -13.40 -1.62 7.23
N GLY A 64 -13.61 -2.62 6.38
CA GLY A 64 -12.84 -3.85 6.37
C GLY A 64 -11.53 -3.63 5.62
N ARG A 65 -11.46 -4.20 4.42
CA ARG A 65 -10.36 -4.07 3.47
C ARG A 65 -10.90 -4.36 2.07
N PHE A 66 -10.29 -3.79 1.03
CA PHE A 66 -10.58 -4.14 -0.35
C PHE A 66 -9.62 -5.23 -0.85
N VAL A 67 -8.38 -4.85 -1.19
CA VAL A 67 -7.36 -5.79 -1.66
C VAL A 67 -6.14 -5.76 -0.76
N VAL A 68 -5.69 -4.58 -0.36
CA VAL A 68 -4.51 -4.41 0.49
C VAL A 68 -4.92 -4.59 1.95
N GLU A 69 -4.11 -5.35 2.69
CA GLU A 69 -4.27 -5.43 4.14
C GLU A 69 -3.82 -4.10 4.76
N ARG A 70 -4.75 -3.37 5.38
CA ARG A 70 -4.49 -2.08 6.00
C ARG A 70 -5.35 -1.88 7.24
N ARG A 71 -5.09 -0.80 7.97
CA ARG A 71 -5.98 -0.37 9.05
C ARG A 71 -7.42 -0.11 8.50
N PRO A 72 -8.46 -0.31 9.33
CA PRO A 72 -9.82 0.06 8.96
C PRO A 72 -9.92 1.57 8.72
N LEU A 73 -10.72 1.97 7.74
CA LEU A 73 -10.98 3.37 7.41
C LEU A 73 -12.41 3.76 7.81
N ALA A 74 -12.59 4.99 8.26
CA ALA A 74 -13.88 5.46 8.73
C ALA A 74 -14.82 5.73 7.54
N ALA A 75 -15.73 4.80 7.27
CA ALA A 75 -16.79 4.96 6.29
C ALA A 75 -18.15 4.49 6.83
N ILE A 76 -19.22 5.19 6.47
CA ILE A 76 -20.57 4.88 6.93
C ILE A 76 -21.54 5.01 5.76
N ALA A 77 -22.23 3.91 5.43
CA ALA A 77 -23.38 3.96 4.54
C ALA A 77 -24.62 4.36 5.32
N LEU A 78 -25.24 5.49 4.95
CA LEU A 78 -26.43 6.02 5.63
C LEU A 78 -27.73 5.33 5.18
N THR A 79 -27.60 4.17 4.54
CA THR A 79 -28.65 3.39 3.91
C THR A 79 -29.00 2.12 4.68
N THR A 80 -28.31 1.85 5.81
CA THR A 80 -28.37 0.56 6.52
C THR A 80 -29.12 0.61 7.84
N ASP A 81 -29.12 1.75 8.54
CA ASP A 81 -29.90 1.91 9.78
C ASP A 81 -31.38 2.08 9.44
N THR A 82 -32.08 0.94 9.38
CA THR A 82 -33.51 0.91 9.04
C THR A 82 -34.36 1.64 10.07
N SER A 83 -33.94 1.71 11.34
CA SER A 83 -34.65 2.47 12.38
C SER A 83 -34.56 3.97 12.10
N ALA A 84 -33.36 4.48 11.79
CA ALA A 84 -33.20 5.88 11.41
C ALA A 84 -33.96 6.21 10.11
N LEU A 85 -33.81 5.38 9.07
CA LEU A 85 -34.46 5.60 7.78
C LEU A 85 -35.99 5.66 7.92
N THR A 86 -36.59 4.71 8.62
CA THR A 86 -38.05 4.62 8.74
C THR A 86 -38.62 5.69 9.67
N ALA A 87 -37.96 5.98 10.79
CA ALA A 87 -38.39 7.05 11.70
C ALA A 87 -38.30 8.42 11.01
N ILE A 88 -37.19 8.73 10.35
CA ILE A 88 -37.03 10.02 9.66
C ILE A 88 -38.01 10.15 8.49
N ALA A 89 -38.20 9.08 7.70
CA ALA A 89 -39.17 9.09 6.60
C ALA A 89 -40.60 9.34 7.10
N ASN A 90 -40.99 8.72 8.21
CA ASN A 90 -42.31 8.88 8.81
C ASN A 90 -42.53 10.29 9.38
N ASP A 91 -41.54 10.80 10.11
CA ASP A 91 -41.70 12.02 10.91
C ASP A 91 -41.41 13.30 10.13
N TYR A 92 -40.50 13.23 9.15
CA TYR A 92 -40.02 14.41 8.40
C TYR A 92 -40.22 14.30 6.89
N GLY A 93 -40.43 13.10 6.35
CA GLY A 93 -40.50 12.84 4.91
C GLY A 93 -39.29 12.11 4.36
N TYR A 94 -39.50 11.30 3.32
CA TYR A 94 -38.46 10.44 2.74
C TYR A 94 -37.28 11.23 2.13
N GLU A 95 -37.50 12.49 1.73
CA GLU A 95 -36.46 13.42 1.28
C GLU A 95 -35.44 13.77 2.38
N HIS A 96 -35.75 13.54 3.65
CA HIS A 96 -34.88 13.91 4.76
C HIS A 96 -34.06 12.74 5.33
N VAL A 97 -34.27 11.52 4.85
CA VAL A 97 -33.69 10.29 5.42
C VAL A 97 -32.17 10.32 5.49
N PHE A 98 -31.51 10.92 4.50
CA PHE A 98 -30.05 11.05 4.50
C PHE A 98 -29.58 12.38 5.08
N SER A 99 -30.27 13.49 4.78
CA SER A 99 -29.82 14.82 5.21
C SER A 99 -29.77 14.98 6.73
N ARG A 100 -30.71 14.36 7.47
CA ARG A 100 -30.69 14.32 8.94
C ARG A 100 -29.48 13.56 9.50
N GLN A 101 -29.12 12.43 8.89
CA GLN A 101 -27.96 11.64 9.29
C GLN A 101 -26.65 12.37 8.95
N VAL A 102 -26.57 13.00 7.77
CA VAL A 102 -25.43 13.85 7.39
C VAL A 102 -25.27 15.02 8.36
N ASP A 103 -26.37 15.66 8.77
CA ASP A 103 -26.32 16.76 9.74
C ASP A 103 -25.77 16.32 11.10
N ALA A 104 -26.16 15.12 11.55
CA ALA A 104 -25.73 14.58 12.83
C ALA A 104 -24.27 14.08 12.82
N LEU A 105 -23.84 13.46 11.72
CA LEU A 105 -22.57 12.74 11.66
C LEU A 105 -21.47 13.51 10.93
N GLY A 106 -21.82 14.33 9.94
CA GLY A 106 -20.87 15.04 9.08
C GLY A 106 -20.07 16.12 9.80
N ALA A 107 -18.77 16.18 9.52
CA ALA A 107 -17.86 17.21 10.01
C ALA A 107 -17.06 17.85 8.87
N GLU A 108 -16.47 19.00 9.13
CA GLU A 108 -15.67 19.74 8.14
C GLU A 108 -14.52 18.87 7.58
N GLY A 109 -14.40 18.85 6.26
CA GLY A 109 -13.41 18.07 5.52
C GLY A 109 -13.77 16.60 5.29
N ASP A 110 -14.86 16.10 5.87
CA ASP A 110 -15.36 14.76 5.52
C ASP A 110 -15.89 14.71 4.09
N ILE A 111 -16.01 13.49 3.55
CA ILE A 111 -16.53 13.24 2.20
C ILE A 111 -17.98 12.76 2.30
N LEU A 112 -18.86 13.31 1.45
CA LEU A 112 -20.13 12.69 1.10
C LEU A 112 -20.08 12.15 -0.33
N ILE A 113 -20.19 10.83 -0.48
CA ILE A 113 -20.39 10.18 -1.79
C ILE A 113 -21.90 10.07 -2.05
N ALA A 114 -22.37 10.86 -3.00
CA ALA A 114 -23.76 10.95 -3.43
C ALA A 114 -23.98 10.11 -4.70
N ILE A 115 -24.60 8.92 -4.55
CA ILE A 115 -24.84 7.99 -5.65
C ILE A 115 -26.29 8.11 -6.13
N THR A 116 -26.49 8.60 -7.35
CA THR A 116 -27.81 8.74 -7.96
C THR A 116 -27.74 8.60 -9.48
N THR A 117 -28.33 7.54 -10.03
CA THR A 117 -28.26 7.29 -11.48
C THR A 117 -28.88 8.42 -12.33
N SER A 118 -29.87 9.14 -11.79
CA SER A 118 -30.53 10.25 -12.48
C SER A 118 -29.91 11.62 -12.21
N GLY A 119 -29.23 11.80 -11.07
CA GLY A 119 -28.82 13.14 -10.60
C GLY A 119 -29.95 13.96 -9.96
N THR A 120 -31.13 13.38 -9.74
CA THR A 120 -32.35 14.11 -9.34
C THR A 120 -33.05 13.57 -8.08
N SER A 121 -32.46 12.58 -7.41
CA SER A 121 -33.04 11.99 -6.20
C SER A 121 -33.11 13.01 -5.05
N LYS A 122 -34.32 13.45 -4.68
CA LYS A 122 -34.53 14.53 -3.69
C LYS A 122 -33.81 14.30 -2.37
N ASN A 123 -33.81 13.07 -1.85
CA ASN A 123 -33.14 12.72 -0.61
C ASN A 123 -31.61 12.80 -0.70
N VAL A 124 -31.03 12.44 -1.84
CA VAL A 124 -29.58 12.60 -2.11
C VAL A 124 -29.23 14.08 -2.26
N LEU A 125 -30.04 14.85 -2.99
CA LEU A 125 -29.81 16.30 -3.15
C LEU A 125 -29.89 17.04 -1.82
N ALA A 126 -30.89 16.73 -0.97
CA ALA A 126 -31.00 17.30 0.36
C ALA A 126 -29.79 16.96 1.26
N ALA A 127 -29.23 15.75 1.11
CA ALA A 127 -28.01 15.36 1.83
C ALA A 127 -26.79 16.18 1.40
N VAL A 128 -26.65 16.44 0.09
CA VAL A 128 -25.60 17.28 -0.47
C VAL A 128 -25.70 18.72 0.05
N ASP A 129 -26.90 19.29 0.10
CA ASP A 129 -27.10 20.65 0.61
C ASP A 129 -26.68 20.79 2.08
N VAL A 130 -26.97 19.79 2.91
CA VAL A 130 -26.54 19.76 4.31
C VAL A 130 -25.03 19.53 4.42
N ALA A 131 -24.47 18.59 3.65
CA ALA A 131 -23.03 18.32 3.65
C ALA A 131 -22.21 19.57 3.30
N ARG A 132 -22.64 20.36 2.30
CA ARG A 132 -22.01 21.65 1.98
C ARG A 132 -22.04 22.62 3.16
N LYS A 133 -23.17 22.74 3.85
CA LYS A 133 -23.30 23.59 5.06
C LYS A 133 -22.39 23.13 6.21
N ARG A 134 -22.07 21.83 6.26
CA ARG A 134 -21.14 21.23 7.22
C ARG A 134 -19.66 21.33 6.80
N GLY A 135 -19.35 21.95 5.67
CA GLY A 135 -17.98 22.05 5.16
C GLY A 135 -17.42 20.72 4.64
N MET A 136 -18.29 19.77 4.27
CA MET A 136 -17.89 18.51 3.67
C MET A 136 -17.58 18.67 2.18
N LYS A 137 -16.76 17.76 1.66
CA LYS A 137 -16.47 17.58 0.25
C LYS A 137 -17.46 16.62 -0.38
N ILE A 138 -17.91 16.93 -1.61
CA ILE A 138 -18.97 16.18 -2.29
C ILE A 138 -18.40 15.43 -3.49
N ILE A 139 -18.61 14.12 -3.51
CA ILE A 139 -18.36 13.26 -4.67
C ILE A 139 -19.70 12.84 -5.28
N GLY A 140 -19.92 13.12 -6.56
CA GLY A 140 -21.14 12.72 -7.28
C GLY A 140 -20.94 11.53 -8.21
N LEU A 141 -21.73 10.47 -8.07
CA LEU A 141 -21.77 9.36 -9.03
C LEU A 141 -23.15 9.29 -9.69
N THR A 142 -23.21 9.57 -11.00
CA THR A 142 -24.47 9.60 -11.76
C THR A 142 -24.42 8.87 -13.09
N GLY A 143 -25.55 8.75 -13.78
CA GLY A 143 -25.59 8.52 -15.22
C GLY A 143 -25.52 9.83 -16.00
N ALA A 144 -25.65 9.76 -17.32
CA ALA A 144 -25.45 10.89 -18.23
C ALA A 144 -26.41 12.06 -17.96
N LYS A 145 -27.64 11.77 -17.51
CA LYS A 145 -28.64 12.80 -17.16
C LYS A 145 -28.23 13.65 -15.94
N GLY A 146 -27.36 13.12 -15.09
CA GLY A 146 -26.87 13.79 -13.88
C GLY A 146 -25.56 14.57 -14.07
N ALA A 147 -25.09 14.76 -15.31
CA ALA A 147 -23.81 15.44 -15.56
C ALA A 147 -23.72 16.85 -14.95
N ALA A 148 -24.83 17.61 -14.98
CA ALA A 148 -24.88 18.93 -14.35
C ALA A 148 -24.76 18.86 -12.82
N PHE A 149 -25.31 17.81 -12.19
CA PHE A 149 -25.14 17.58 -10.76
C PHE A 149 -23.69 17.26 -10.43
N VAL A 150 -23.05 16.35 -11.18
CA VAL A 150 -21.62 16.03 -11.02
C VAL A 150 -20.74 17.26 -11.17
N ALA A 151 -21.02 18.12 -12.15
CA ALA A 151 -20.29 19.38 -12.35
C ALA A 151 -20.43 20.38 -11.18
N SER A 152 -21.44 20.20 -10.31
CA SER A 152 -21.61 21.00 -9.10
C SER A 152 -20.89 20.40 -7.87
N CYS A 153 -20.44 19.15 -7.94
CA CYS A 153 -19.70 18.48 -6.87
C CYS A 153 -18.22 18.88 -6.89
N ASP A 154 -17.48 18.60 -5.81
CA ASP A 154 -16.03 18.82 -5.77
C ASP A 154 -15.30 17.86 -6.72
N ALA A 155 -15.81 16.64 -6.85
CA ALA A 155 -15.40 15.66 -7.86
C ALA A 155 -16.55 14.70 -8.18
N GLY A 156 -16.38 13.83 -9.17
CA GLY A 156 -17.37 12.82 -9.50
C GLY A 156 -17.33 12.33 -10.94
N VAL A 157 -18.21 11.39 -11.23
CA VAL A 157 -18.28 10.71 -12.53
C VAL A 157 -19.73 10.63 -12.99
N ALA A 158 -19.99 11.18 -14.18
CA ALA A 158 -21.23 10.97 -14.90
C ALA A 158 -21.01 9.84 -15.92
N VAL A 159 -21.51 8.64 -15.63
CA VAL A 159 -21.40 7.48 -16.52
C VAL A 159 -22.11 7.81 -17.85
N PRO A 160 -21.48 7.57 -19.02
CA PRO A 160 -22.03 7.96 -20.33
C PRO A 160 -23.14 7.01 -20.80
N SER A 161 -24.14 6.80 -19.94
CA SER A 161 -25.33 6.01 -20.22
C SER A 161 -26.55 6.61 -19.53
N THR A 162 -27.71 6.44 -20.14
CA THR A 162 -29.01 6.77 -19.57
C THR A 162 -29.76 5.53 -19.08
N VAL A 163 -29.17 4.34 -19.25
CA VAL A 163 -29.74 3.05 -18.83
C VAL A 163 -29.28 2.75 -17.41
N THR A 164 -30.21 2.80 -16.44
CA THR A 164 -29.93 2.62 -15.01
C THR A 164 -29.07 1.41 -14.68
N ALA A 165 -29.33 0.25 -15.29
CA ALA A 165 -28.55 -0.97 -15.07
C ALA A 165 -27.07 -0.82 -15.48
N ARG A 166 -26.81 -0.20 -16.65
CA ARG A 166 -25.45 0.08 -17.13
C ARG A 166 -24.74 1.10 -16.25
N VAL A 167 -25.48 2.09 -15.76
CA VAL A 167 -24.97 3.10 -14.83
C VAL A 167 -24.55 2.45 -13.50
N GLN A 168 -25.39 1.58 -12.92
CA GLN A 168 -25.09 0.87 -11.68
C GLN A 168 -23.89 -0.08 -11.82
N GLU A 169 -23.80 -0.83 -12.93
CA GLU A 169 -22.62 -1.65 -13.24
C GLU A 169 -21.31 -0.85 -13.31
N CYS A 170 -21.39 0.43 -13.70
CA CYS A 170 -20.23 1.32 -13.69
C CYS A 170 -20.01 1.95 -12.32
N HIS A 171 -21.07 2.27 -11.56
CA HIS A 171 -20.94 2.83 -10.20
C HIS A 171 -20.19 1.89 -9.28
N ILE A 172 -20.49 0.58 -9.29
CA ILE A 172 -19.74 -0.39 -8.50
C ILE A 172 -18.29 -0.52 -8.95
N ALA A 173 -18.04 -0.54 -10.27
CA ALA A 173 -16.68 -0.58 -10.82
C ALA A 173 -15.86 0.67 -10.45
N ILE A 174 -16.48 1.85 -10.51
CA ILE A 174 -15.87 3.10 -10.04
C ILE A 174 -15.61 3.00 -8.54
N GLY A 175 -16.56 2.52 -7.74
CA GLY A 175 -16.38 2.29 -6.30
C GLY A 175 -15.16 1.43 -6.00
N HIS A 176 -14.96 0.33 -6.74
CA HIS A 176 -13.76 -0.51 -6.64
C HIS A 176 -12.49 0.25 -7.00
N LEU A 177 -12.47 1.03 -8.08
CA LEU A 177 -11.32 1.85 -8.46
C LEU A 177 -10.98 2.92 -7.41
N LEU A 178 -12.00 3.54 -6.79
CA LEU A 178 -11.78 4.48 -5.69
C LEU A 178 -11.12 3.77 -4.49
N CYS A 179 -11.61 2.58 -4.12
CA CYS A 179 -11.02 1.79 -3.04
C CYS A 179 -9.59 1.35 -3.38
N GLU A 180 -9.32 0.94 -4.62
CA GLU A 180 -8.01 0.51 -5.09
C GLU A 180 -6.95 1.61 -4.93
N VAL A 181 -7.25 2.83 -5.42
CA VAL A 181 -6.35 3.99 -5.29
C VAL A 181 -6.13 4.40 -3.83
N VAL A 182 -7.17 4.28 -2.98
CA VAL A 182 -7.01 4.52 -1.54
C VAL A 182 -6.10 3.46 -0.93
N ASP A 183 -6.34 2.19 -1.23
CA ASP A 183 -5.55 1.05 -0.76
C ASP A 183 -4.08 1.16 -1.17
N GLU A 184 -3.76 1.61 -2.39
CA GLU A 184 -2.39 1.85 -2.88
C GLU A 184 -1.60 2.82 -1.98
N SER A 185 -2.29 3.71 -1.27
CA SER A 185 -1.65 4.66 -0.34
C SER A 185 -1.29 4.03 1.01
N PHE A 186 -1.85 2.86 1.29
CA PHE A 186 -1.53 2.02 2.45
C PHE A 186 -0.76 0.77 2.05
N ALA A 187 -0.65 0.49 0.75
CA ALA A 187 0.20 -0.55 0.24
C ALA A 187 1.64 -0.24 0.67
N PRO A 188 2.35 -1.22 1.26
CA PRO A 188 3.79 -1.09 1.35
C PRO A 188 4.34 -0.82 -0.06
N SER A 189 5.34 0.07 -0.17
CA SER A 189 6.16 0.19 -1.39
C SER A 189 6.55 -1.21 -1.86
N PRO A 190 6.61 -1.50 -3.17
CA PRO A 190 6.49 -2.85 -3.72
C PRO A 190 7.41 -3.85 -3.02
N GLU A 191 6.86 -4.54 -2.01
CA GLU A 191 7.49 -5.62 -1.27
C GLU A 191 6.52 -6.81 -1.29
N VAL A 192 7.10 -7.96 -1.62
CA VAL A 192 6.45 -9.23 -1.88
C VAL A 192 5.67 -9.72 -0.65
N VAL A 193 4.40 -10.08 -0.86
CA VAL A 193 3.52 -10.70 0.14
C VAL A 193 4.04 -12.10 0.50
N ILE A 194 4.41 -12.34 1.76
CA ILE A 194 4.45 -13.67 2.37
C ILE A 194 3.86 -13.61 3.80
N GLY A 195 2.70 -14.26 3.98
CA GLY A 195 2.23 -14.90 5.23
C GLY A 195 2.14 -14.08 6.53
N ASN A 196 0.91 -13.81 6.98
CA ASN A 196 0.46 -13.47 8.36
C ASN A 196 1.54 -13.10 9.39
N GLY A 197 2.05 -11.88 9.30
CA GLY A 197 2.86 -11.24 10.34
C GLY A 197 3.45 -9.94 9.83
N HIS A 198 2.95 -8.79 10.28
CA HIS A 198 3.48 -7.48 9.92
C HIS A 198 4.85 -7.28 10.58
N ALA A 199 5.93 -7.61 9.88
CA ALA A 199 7.22 -6.96 10.12
C ALA A 199 7.18 -5.57 9.46
N PRO A 200 7.75 -4.52 10.07
CA PRO A 200 7.90 -3.24 9.37
C PRO A 200 8.71 -3.44 8.08
N ALA A 201 8.36 -2.71 7.02
CA ALA A 201 9.16 -2.64 5.80
C ALA A 201 10.56 -2.13 6.18
N LYS A 202 11.55 -3.03 6.16
CA LYS A 202 12.93 -2.75 6.56
C LYS A 202 13.80 -2.41 5.35
N GLU A 203 13.37 -2.70 4.13
CA GLU A 203 14.07 -2.28 2.93
C GLU A 203 13.99 -0.77 2.75
N LEU A 204 15.15 -0.14 2.60
CA LEU A 204 15.29 1.30 2.40
C LEU A 204 16.13 1.56 1.16
N LEU A 205 15.73 2.54 0.35
CA LEU A 205 16.60 3.12 -0.68
C LEU A 205 17.80 3.82 -0.03
N LEU A 206 18.90 3.97 -0.76
CA LEU A 206 20.14 4.56 -0.22
C LEU A 206 19.92 5.92 0.44
N GLU A 207 19.13 6.80 -0.19
CA GLU A 207 18.80 8.12 0.35
C GLU A 207 17.99 8.03 1.66
N GLN A 208 17.03 7.11 1.72
CA GLN A 208 16.23 6.84 2.91
C GLN A 208 17.09 6.25 4.03
N LEU A 209 18.03 5.37 3.70
CA LEU A 209 18.96 4.79 4.66
C LEU A 209 19.92 5.83 5.24
N VAL A 210 20.39 6.79 4.42
CA VAL A 210 21.20 7.91 4.90
C VAL A 210 20.40 8.77 5.88
N ALA A 211 19.14 9.11 5.56
CA ALA A 211 18.26 9.84 6.48
C ALA A 211 17.98 9.04 7.77
N TRP A 212 17.72 7.73 7.64
CA TRP A 212 17.51 6.82 8.76
C TRP A 212 18.73 6.77 9.67
N ARG A 213 19.95 6.71 9.11
CA ARG A 213 21.20 6.73 9.85
C ARG A 213 21.35 8.02 10.65
N GLU A 214 21.11 9.18 10.05
CA GLU A 214 21.20 10.45 10.77
C GLU A 214 20.19 10.51 11.92
N ALA A 215 19.02 9.92 11.76
CA ALA A 215 18.06 9.76 12.85
C ALA A 215 18.54 8.80 13.97
N GLN A 216 19.33 7.77 13.66
CA GLN A 216 19.97 6.91 14.68
C GLN A 216 21.13 7.65 15.39
N ARG A 217 21.91 8.43 14.64
CA ARG A 217 22.99 9.28 15.16
C ARG A 217 22.44 10.31 16.17
N ALA A 218 21.33 10.96 15.84
CA ALA A 218 20.65 11.90 16.74
C ALA A 218 20.18 11.23 18.05
N ARG A 219 19.85 9.94 17.99
CA ARG A 219 19.48 9.11 19.16
C ARG A 219 20.67 8.47 19.86
N LYS A 220 21.91 8.78 19.44
CA LYS A 220 23.17 8.20 19.97
C LYS A 220 23.22 6.67 19.89
N ARG A 221 22.57 6.07 18.88
CA ARG A 221 22.59 4.62 18.64
C ARG A 221 23.72 4.25 17.69
N GLN A 222 24.52 3.26 18.06
CA GLN A 222 25.57 2.70 17.20
C GLN A 222 24.96 1.86 16.07
N VAL A 223 25.26 2.22 14.83
CA VAL A 223 24.78 1.53 13.63
C VAL A 223 25.83 0.55 13.15
N VAL A 224 25.46 -0.72 13.13
CA VAL A 224 26.27 -1.81 12.58
C VAL A 224 25.84 -2.06 11.14
N TRP A 225 26.80 -2.27 10.26
CA TRP A 225 26.60 -2.74 8.90
C TRP A 225 27.20 -4.13 8.72
N THR A 226 26.48 -5.02 8.06
CA THR A 226 27.01 -6.24 7.46
C THR A 226 26.40 -6.44 6.08
N ASN A 227 27.02 -7.22 5.21
CA ASN A 227 26.45 -7.48 3.88
C ASN A 227 26.77 -8.86 3.36
N GLY A 228 25.95 -9.33 2.43
CA GLY A 228 26.12 -10.63 1.81
C GLY A 228 25.03 -10.95 0.79
N VAL A 229 25.14 -12.16 0.23
CA VAL A 229 24.18 -12.66 -0.74
C VAL A 229 22.91 -13.18 -0.06
N PHE A 230 23.04 -13.86 1.09
CA PHE A 230 21.91 -14.45 1.84
C PHE A 230 20.95 -15.29 0.98
N ASP A 231 21.51 -16.18 0.15
CA ASP A 231 20.73 -16.99 -0.79
C ASP A 231 19.95 -18.13 -0.10
N VAL A 232 20.44 -19.37 -0.14
CA VAL A 232 19.88 -20.46 0.68
C VAL A 232 20.14 -20.13 2.14
N PHE A 233 19.15 -19.51 2.79
CA PHE A 233 19.26 -19.05 4.15
C PHE A 233 19.30 -20.24 5.12
N HIS A 234 20.25 -20.23 6.04
CA HIS A 234 20.41 -21.26 7.05
C HIS A 234 20.89 -20.62 8.36
N ILE A 235 20.87 -21.41 9.44
CA ILE A 235 21.26 -20.98 10.79
C ILE A 235 22.63 -20.30 10.87
N GLY A 236 23.57 -20.63 9.98
CA GLY A 236 24.88 -19.96 9.89
C GLY A 236 24.78 -18.48 9.54
N HIS A 237 23.86 -18.08 8.65
CA HIS A 237 23.57 -16.67 8.40
C HIS A 237 22.96 -16.00 9.62
N LEU A 238 21.98 -16.66 10.28
CA LEU A 238 21.34 -16.12 11.48
C LEU A 238 22.36 -15.86 12.61
N GLU A 239 23.26 -16.80 12.87
CA GLU A 239 24.31 -16.65 13.89
C GLU A 239 25.33 -15.56 13.51
N SER A 240 25.69 -15.43 12.23
CA SER A 240 26.55 -14.33 11.75
C SER A 240 25.88 -12.95 11.95
N LEU A 241 24.59 -12.84 11.65
CA LEU A 241 23.81 -11.62 11.90
C LEU A 241 23.68 -11.31 13.40
N ARG A 242 23.47 -12.32 14.24
CA ARG A 242 23.47 -12.17 15.72
C ARG A 242 24.81 -11.68 16.25
N ALA A 243 25.90 -12.25 15.75
CA ALA A 243 27.26 -11.83 16.11
C ALA A 243 27.54 -10.39 15.65
N ALA A 244 27.11 -10.01 14.45
CA ALA A 244 27.22 -8.64 13.97
C ALA A 244 26.41 -7.66 14.85
N ARG A 245 25.17 -8.01 15.17
CA ARG A 245 24.26 -7.19 16.00
C ARG A 245 24.86 -6.82 17.36
N ALA A 246 25.74 -7.66 17.92
CA ALA A 246 26.37 -7.46 19.22
C ALA A 246 27.36 -6.28 19.26
N PHE A 247 27.82 -5.75 18.11
CA PHE A 247 28.77 -4.64 18.07
C PHE A 247 28.15 -3.23 18.10
N GLY A 248 26.83 -3.12 18.20
CA GLY A 248 26.13 -1.83 18.27
C GLY A 248 24.68 -1.95 18.70
N ASP A 249 23.87 -0.93 18.41
CA ASP A 249 22.49 -0.77 18.87
C ASP A 249 21.44 -1.07 17.81
N VAL A 250 21.81 -1.06 16.53
CA VAL A 250 20.94 -1.39 15.39
C VAL A 250 21.76 -2.01 14.27
N LEU A 251 21.17 -2.92 13.49
CA LEU A 251 21.83 -3.64 12.41
C LEU A 251 21.21 -3.31 11.04
N VAL A 252 22.06 -2.87 10.13
CA VAL A 252 21.77 -2.71 8.70
C VAL A 252 22.38 -3.87 7.93
N VAL A 253 21.57 -4.53 7.09
CA VAL A 253 22.01 -5.63 6.24
C VAL A 253 21.99 -5.21 4.78
N GLY A 254 23.17 -5.15 4.16
CA GLY A 254 23.31 -4.99 2.72
C GLY A 254 23.09 -6.31 2.00
N VAL A 255 22.20 -6.32 1.00
CA VAL A 255 21.87 -7.49 0.19
C VAL A 255 22.32 -7.26 -1.26
N ASN A 256 23.13 -8.16 -1.79
CA ASN A 256 23.52 -8.11 -3.20
C ASN A 256 22.33 -8.45 -4.11
N ASP A 257 22.11 -7.67 -5.17
CA ASP A 257 21.08 -7.94 -6.18
C ASP A 257 21.38 -9.19 -7.03
N ASP A 258 20.43 -9.64 -7.85
CA ASP A 258 20.59 -10.88 -8.61
C ASP A 258 21.67 -10.76 -9.71
N ALA A 259 21.85 -9.57 -10.30
CA ALA A 259 22.83 -9.32 -11.35
C ALA A 259 24.27 -9.41 -10.81
N SER A 260 24.55 -8.77 -9.67
CA SER A 260 25.85 -8.80 -9.01
C SER A 260 26.19 -10.21 -8.51
N VAL A 261 25.19 -10.95 -8.03
CA VAL A 261 25.38 -12.34 -7.60
C VAL A 261 25.71 -13.24 -8.78
N ARG A 262 25.02 -13.11 -9.92
CA ARG A 262 25.34 -13.89 -11.14
C ARG A 262 26.75 -13.61 -11.64
N SER A 263 27.17 -12.34 -11.61
CA SER A 263 28.51 -11.92 -12.03
C SER A 263 29.62 -12.53 -11.15
N ASN A 264 29.39 -12.61 -9.83
CA ASN A 264 30.38 -13.10 -8.88
C ASN A 264 30.39 -14.64 -8.74
N LYS A 265 29.20 -15.26 -8.72
CA LYS A 265 29.02 -16.69 -8.36
C LYS A 265 28.59 -17.59 -9.53
N GLY A 266 28.39 -17.02 -10.72
CA GLY A 266 27.98 -17.74 -11.93
C GLY A 266 26.47 -17.68 -12.22
N PRO A 267 26.05 -18.09 -13.43
CA PRO A 267 24.69 -17.87 -13.94
C PRO A 267 23.60 -18.61 -13.15
N ASP A 268 23.94 -19.72 -12.49
CA ASP A 268 23.01 -20.55 -11.70
C ASP A 268 22.74 -20.00 -10.28
N ARG A 269 23.23 -18.80 -9.97
CA ARG A 269 23.13 -18.15 -8.65
C ARG A 269 22.60 -16.73 -8.82
N PRO A 270 21.73 -16.23 -7.94
CA PRO A 270 21.20 -16.89 -6.74
C PRO A 270 20.11 -17.91 -7.07
N ILE A 271 19.84 -18.82 -6.13
CA ILE A 271 18.73 -19.78 -6.22
C ILE A 271 17.41 -19.07 -5.93
N PHE A 272 17.39 -18.23 -4.90
CA PHE A 272 16.23 -17.43 -4.55
C PHE A 272 16.37 -15.99 -5.07
N PRO A 273 15.35 -15.43 -5.74
CA PRO A 273 15.34 -14.04 -6.19
C PRO A 273 15.60 -13.05 -5.06
N CYS A 274 16.15 -11.88 -5.39
CA CYS A 274 16.48 -10.83 -4.41
C CYS A 274 15.34 -10.51 -3.44
N ALA A 275 14.11 -10.39 -3.97
CA ALA A 275 12.94 -10.08 -3.16
C ALA A 275 12.67 -11.11 -2.06
N GLU A 276 12.85 -12.41 -2.32
CA GLU A 276 12.67 -13.45 -1.30
C GLU A 276 13.75 -13.39 -0.21
N ARG A 277 14.99 -13.10 -0.62
CA ARG A 277 16.13 -12.96 0.31
C ARG A 277 15.94 -11.76 1.24
N VAL A 278 15.48 -10.63 0.70
CA VAL A 278 15.11 -9.45 1.48
C VAL A 278 13.95 -9.76 2.43
N ALA A 279 12.90 -10.43 1.97
CA ALA A 279 11.76 -10.78 2.81
C ALA A 279 12.15 -11.65 4.02
N ILE A 280 13.01 -12.65 3.81
CA ILE A 280 13.54 -13.49 4.90
C ILE A 280 14.28 -12.63 5.93
N LEU A 281 15.15 -11.73 5.48
CA LEU A 281 15.92 -10.84 6.36
C LEU A 281 15.02 -9.83 7.08
N ALA A 282 14.00 -9.31 6.41
CA ALA A 282 13.07 -8.34 6.98
C ALA A 282 12.26 -8.95 8.14
N ALA A 283 11.91 -10.23 8.03
CA ALA A 283 11.22 -10.97 9.11
C ALA A 283 12.08 -11.16 10.37
N LEU A 284 13.41 -11.00 10.30
CA LEU A 284 14.29 -11.19 11.45
C LEU A 284 14.26 -9.96 12.38
N GLU A 285 13.87 -10.16 13.64
CA GLU A 285 13.86 -9.10 14.67
C GLU A 285 15.21 -8.39 14.84
N ILE A 286 16.31 -9.12 14.67
CA ILE A 286 17.68 -8.59 14.80
C ILE A 286 18.10 -7.62 13.67
N VAL A 287 17.35 -7.55 12.57
CA VAL A 287 17.61 -6.66 11.44
C VAL A 287 16.74 -5.43 11.58
N ASP A 288 17.34 -4.24 11.58
CA ASP A 288 16.64 -2.96 11.73
C ASP A 288 16.42 -2.24 10.39
N ALA A 289 17.31 -2.45 9.42
CA ALA A 289 17.17 -1.94 8.05
C ALA A 289 17.91 -2.82 7.04
N ILE A 290 17.48 -2.76 5.78
CA ILE A 290 18.02 -3.52 4.64
C ILE A 290 18.27 -2.56 3.48
N LEU A 291 19.36 -2.76 2.75
CA LEU A 291 19.64 -2.07 1.49
C LEU A 291 20.03 -3.07 0.42
N VAL A 292 19.35 -3.07 -0.71
CA VAL A 292 19.76 -3.81 -1.91
C VAL A 292 20.78 -2.98 -2.70
N PHE A 293 21.88 -3.60 -3.13
CA PHE A 293 22.90 -2.94 -3.96
C PHE A 293 23.50 -3.90 -4.99
N GLY A 294 23.89 -3.34 -6.15
CA GLY A 294 24.45 -4.09 -7.29
C GLY A 294 25.96 -3.95 -7.48
N ASP A 295 26.63 -3.13 -6.66
CA ASP A 295 28.08 -2.96 -6.72
C ASP A 295 28.78 -4.26 -6.26
N SER A 296 29.93 -4.58 -6.88
CA SER A 296 30.73 -5.77 -6.54
C SER A 296 31.31 -5.71 -5.11
N THR A 297 31.49 -4.50 -4.58
CA THR A 297 31.92 -4.20 -3.22
C THR A 297 30.99 -3.15 -2.60
N PRO A 298 30.84 -3.12 -1.26
CA PRO A 298 29.95 -2.17 -0.59
C PRO A 298 30.58 -0.77 -0.40
N GLU A 299 31.70 -0.45 -1.05
CA GLU A 299 32.50 0.76 -0.82
C GLU A 299 31.68 2.06 -0.96
N ARG A 300 30.95 2.18 -2.07
CA ARG A 300 30.09 3.34 -2.36
C ARG A 300 29.02 3.51 -1.28
N VAL A 301 28.41 2.41 -0.86
CA VAL A 301 27.38 2.41 0.17
C VAL A 301 27.97 2.79 1.52
N LEU A 302 29.12 2.24 1.90
CA LEU A 302 29.79 2.56 3.16
C LEU A 302 30.22 4.03 3.23
N ALA A 303 30.68 4.60 2.11
CA ALA A 303 31.04 6.02 2.04
C ALA A 303 29.82 6.95 2.20
N ALA A 304 28.64 6.51 1.74
CA ALA A 304 27.39 7.27 1.86
C ALA A 304 26.76 7.11 3.25
N VAL A 305 26.58 5.88 3.72
CA VAL A 305 25.85 5.55 4.95
C VAL A 305 26.70 5.82 6.20
N LYS A 306 28.02 5.62 6.14
CA LYS A 306 28.95 5.83 7.28
C LYS A 306 28.50 5.16 8.59
N PRO A 307 28.31 3.82 8.59
CA PRO A 307 28.00 3.05 9.81
C PRO A 307 29.13 3.13 10.84
N ASP A 308 28.84 2.99 12.13
CA ASP A 308 29.87 3.03 13.18
C ASP A 308 30.76 1.77 13.15
N VAL A 309 30.16 0.63 12.77
CA VAL A 309 30.85 -0.66 12.71
C VAL A 309 30.53 -1.36 11.39
N HIS A 310 31.56 -1.83 10.70
CA HIS A 310 31.43 -2.70 9.54
C HIS A 310 31.86 -4.12 9.91
N VAL A 311 30.94 -5.09 9.87
CA VAL A 311 31.21 -6.47 10.28
C VAL A 311 31.37 -7.36 9.05
N LYS A 312 32.44 -8.16 9.02
CA LYS A 312 32.71 -9.19 8.00
C LYS A 312 32.91 -10.56 8.65
N GLY A 313 32.62 -11.64 7.90
CA GLY A 313 32.88 -13.01 8.36
C GLY A 313 34.39 -13.34 8.39
N ALA A 314 34.78 -14.28 9.24
CA ALA A 314 36.18 -14.69 9.46
C ALA A 314 36.90 -15.28 8.23
N ASP A 315 36.20 -15.55 7.11
CA ASP A 315 36.81 -15.94 5.81
C ASP A 315 37.75 -14.85 5.26
N TYR A 316 37.69 -13.64 5.82
CA TYR A 316 38.49 -12.49 5.45
C TYR A 316 39.65 -12.19 6.41
N ALA A 317 39.86 -12.96 7.49
CA ALA A 317 40.96 -12.73 8.43
C ALA A 317 42.36 -12.73 7.76
N ASN A 318 42.50 -13.45 6.64
CA ASN A 318 43.74 -13.55 5.87
C ASN A 318 43.66 -12.84 4.49
N LYS A 319 42.62 -12.03 4.24
CA LYS A 319 42.44 -11.29 2.97
C LYS A 319 42.48 -9.78 3.24
N ALA A 320 42.96 -9.01 2.27
CA ALA A 320 42.81 -7.57 2.33
C ALA A 320 41.31 -7.22 2.37
N ILE A 321 40.94 -6.27 3.22
CA ILE A 321 39.59 -5.71 3.32
C ILE A 321 39.68 -4.28 2.78
N PRO A 322 39.49 -4.05 1.47
CA PRO A 322 39.60 -2.73 0.85
C PRO A 322 38.76 -1.67 1.57
N GLU A 323 37.61 -2.08 2.07
CA GLU A 323 36.63 -1.21 2.73
C GLU A 323 37.12 -0.67 4.07
N ARG A 324 38.17 -1.27 4.68
CA ARG A 324 38.73 -0.80 5.96
C ARG A 324 39.18 0.64 5.90
N SER A 325 39.88 1.02 4.83
CA SER A 325 40.37 2.39 4.62
C SER A 325 39.21 3.41 4.59
N ILE A 326 38.09 3.04 3.97
CA ILE A 326 36.89 3.89 3.86
C ILE A 326 36.21 4.03 5.22
N VAL A 327 36.06 2.91 5.94
CA VAL A 327 35.39 2.88 7.25
C VAL A 327 36.16 3.69 8.28
N GLU A 328 37.49 3.54 8.33
CA GLU A 328 38.36 4.26 9.24
C GLU A 328 38.44 5.76 8.91
N ALA A 329 38.35 6.15 7.62
CA ALA A 329 38.43 7.55 7.19
C ALA A 329 37.31 8.45 7.76
N TYR A 330 36.15 7.89 8.10
CA TYR A 330 35.08 8.62 8.78
C TYR A 330 34.94 8.28 10.27
N GLY A 331 35.90 7.54 10.84
CA GLY A 331 35.96 7.20 12.27
C GLY A 331 35.17 5.95 12.68
N GLY A 332 34.74 5.12 11.73
CA GLY A 332 34.16 3.81 12.01
C GLY A 332 35.25 2.75 12.26
N ARG A 333 34.83 1.54 12.63
CA ARG A 333 35.75 0.38 12.80
C ARG A 333 35.27 -0.85 12.04
N VAL A 334 36.20 -1.74 11.69
CA VAL A 334 35.92 -3.02 11.05
C VAL A 334 36.09 -4.16 12.05
N GLU A 335 35.06 -4.99 12.20
CA GLU A 335 35.06 -6.15 13.11
C GLU A 335 34.91 -7.45 12.34
N LEU A 336 35.51 -8.52 12.86
CA LEU A 336 35.45 -9.86 12.27
C LEU A 336 34.70 -10.81 13.19
N VAL A 337 33.69 -11.50 12.63
CA VAL A 337 32.94 -12.53 13.36
C VAL A 337 33.40 -13.94 12.97
N PRO A 338 33.61 -14.84 13.94
CA PRO A 338 33.98 -16.22 13.65
C PRO A 338 32.90 -16.93 12.84
N LEU A 339 33.32 -17.74 11.86
CA LEU A 339 32.40 -18.58 11.10
C LEU A 339 31.91 -19.74 11.96
N VAL A 340 30.64 -20.09 11.81
CA VAL A 340 30.11 -21.34 12.33
C VAL A 340 30.62 -22.49 11.44
N PRO A 341 31.42 -23.45 11.96
CA PRO A 341 32.02 -24.50 11.15
C PRO A 341 30.98 -25.36 10.40
N GLY A 342 31.26 -25.68 9.14
CA GLY A 342 30.53 -26.70 8.36
C GLY A 342 29.16 -26.30 7.80
N ARG A 343 28.84 -25.00 7.72
CA ARG A 343 27.55 -24.50 7.25
C ARG A 343 27.72 -23.30 6.31
N SER A 344 28.02 -23.55 5.03
CA SER A 344 27.89 -22.56 3.95
C SER A 344 26.79 -23.00 2.97
N SER A 345 26.11 -22.05 2.32
CA SER A 345 25.12 -22.37 1.29
C SER A 345 25.72 -23.20 0.14
N THR A 346 27.00 -22.98 -0.17
CA THR A 346 27.72 -23.75 -1.21
C THR A 346 27.88 -25.21 -0.80
N ASP A 347 28.26 -25.48 0.45
CA ASP A 347 28.42 -26.85 0.96
C ASP A 347 27.07 -27.57 1.10
N ALA A 348 26.02 -26.85 1.50
CA ALA A 348 24.67 -27.39 1.58
C ALA A 348 24.16 -27.85 0.20
N LEU A 349 24.47 -27.10 -0.85
CA LEU A 349 24.08 -27.43 -2.21
C LEU A 349 24.93 -28.52 -2.83
N ALA A 350 26.22 -28.58 -2.51
CA ALA A 350 27.08 -29.68 -2.92
C ALA A 350 26.55 -31.03 -2.39
N LYS A 351 26.04 -31.06 -1.15
CA LYS A 351 25.42 -32.25 -0.54
C LYS A 351 24.06 -32.65 -1.13
N LEU A 352 23.36 -31.75 -1.81
CA LEU A 352 22.09 -32.05 -2.49
C LEU A 352 22.31 -32.61 -3.91
N ARG A 353 23.52 -32.47 -4.47
CA ARG A 353 23.90 -32.97 -5.79
C ARG A 353 24.64 -34.32 -5.75
N SER A 354 24.89 -34.86 -4.56
CA SER A 354 25.53 -36.16 -4.32
C SER A 354 24.50 -37.24 -3.99
#